data_AF-G3NBB7-F1
#
_entry.id   AF-G3NBB7-F1
#
_cell.length_a   1.000
_cell.length_b   1.000
_cell.length_c   1.000
_cell.angle_alpha   90.00
_cell.angle_beta   90.00
_cell.angle_gamma   90.00
#
_symmetry.space_group_name_H-M   'P 1'
#
loop_
_entity.id
_entity.type
_entity.pdbx_description
1 polymer ?
#
loop_
_entity_poly.entity_id
_entity_poly.type
_entity_poly.pdbx_seq_one_letter_code
_entity_poly.pdbx_strand_id
1 'polypeptide(L)'
;MAGSTSEPLCQPCVYRGAFKVELQVRRPLMPVQLSPEQVGLEMLCLCGQLDLLIRAQMQQFQEQLGHGCSPEESDTFQAQGSEILDQMLQCLEHLPKPMPQLEDYLDMVGLSVMFPRVEVFLIQGSPVDMLERPPMDDYYSHVTKLNQLLVLSQQLEEDIRHLGSHKYIAHQLSVIYQVVCSFRGIQAFSKMKKDIEANFKQLKQSLVAEEGSRHEPQLAANYIDWVLELTQSLTSLVLTLPEELTEELDQAVTFVSQFLS
;
A
#
# COMPACT_ATOMS: atom_id res chain seq x y z
N MET A 1 38.63 -47.70 2.59
CA MET A 1 37.16 -47.80 2.55
C MET A 1 36.72 -47.31 1.17
N ALA A 2 36.78 -48.18 0.16
CA ALA A 2 36.32 -47.86 -1.18
C ALA A 2 34.81 -48.13 -1.23
N GLY A 3 34.01 -47.07 -1.30
CA GLY A 3 32.58 -47.20 -1.55
C GLY A 3 32.39 -47.64 -3.00
N SER A 4 31.81 -48.82 -3.19
CA SER A 4 31.40 -49.35 -4.49
C SER A 4 30.44 -48.36 -5.16
N THR A 5 30.88 -47.68 -6.21
CA THR A 5 30.00 -46.95 -7.13
C THR A 5 29.23 -47.97 -7.94
N SER A 6 27.98 -48.25 -7.57
CA SER A 6 27.09 -49.07 -8.38
C SER A 6 26.72 -48.34 -9.68
N GLU A 7 26.73 -49.05 -10.80
CA GLU A 7 26.22 -48.52 -12.07
C GLU A 7 24.72 -48.19 -11.95
N PRO A 8 24.24 -47.13 -12.64
CA PRO A 8 22.84 -46.74 -12.60
C PRO A 8 21.96 -47.85 -13.17
N LEU A 9 20.89 -48.19 -12.43
CA LEU A 9 19.96 -49.27 -12.79
C LEU A 9 19.25 -49.06 -14.15
N CYS A 10 19.15 -47.80 -14.62
CA CYS A 10 18.60 -47.44 -15.92
C CYS A 10 19.28 -46.16 -16.44
N GLN A 11 19.49 -46.07 -17.75
CA GLN A 11 19.86 -44.82 -18.42
C GLN A 11 18.58 -44.05 -18.79
N PRO A 12 18.52 -42.72 -18.55
CA PRO A 12 17.39 -41.90 -18.98
C PRO A 12 17.21 -42.03 -20.50
N CYS A 13 16.01 -42.35 -20.96
CA CYS A 13 15.72 -42.40 -22.39
C CYS A 13 15.88 -41.01 -23.03
N VAL A 14 16.23 -40.98 -24.32
CA VAL A 14 16.32 -39.75 -25.12
C VAL A 14 14.99 -38.99 -25.02
N TYR A 15 15.06 -37.74 -24.56
CA TYR A 15 13.90 -36.86 -24.48
C TYR A 15 13.24 -36.73 -25.86
N ARG A 16 11.98 -37.19 -25.98
CA ARG A 16 11.18 -37.00 -27.18
C ARG A 16 10.31 -35.76 -26.98
N GLY A 17 10.43 -34.78 -27.87
CA GLY A 17 9.67 -33.52 -27.81
C GLY A 17 8.13 -33.67 -27.82
N ALA A 18 7.61 -34.84 -28.20
CA ALA A 18 6.19 -35.19 -28.09
C ALA A 18 5.70 -35.34 -26.64
N PHE A 19 6.60 -35.53 -25.67
CA PHE A 19 6.28 -35.57 -24.24
C PHE A 19 6.70 -34.29 -23.53
N LYS A 20 6.66 -33.15 -24.22
CA LYS A 20 6.90 -31.84 -23.58
C LYS A 20 5.82 -31.63 -22.52
N VAL A 21 6.22 -31.78 -21.26
CA VAL A 21 5.38 -31.46 -20.11
C VAL A 21 5.50 -29.95 -19.91
N GLU A 22 4.37 -29.25 -19.96
CA GLU A 22 4.35 -27.87 -19.49
C GLU A 22 4.59 -27.86 -17.98
N LEU A 23 5.75 -27.37 -17.59
CA LEU A 23 6.11 -27.17 -16.20
C LEU A 23 5.37 -25.94 -15.69
N GLN A 24 4.20 -26.17 -15.11
CA GLN A 24 3.39 -25.16 -14.43
C GLN A 24 3.94 -24.91 -13.01
N VAL A 25 5.20 -24.48 -12.90
CA VAL A 25 5.92 -24.31 -11.61
C VAL A 25 5.20 -23.37 -10.66
N ARG A 26 4.40 -22.44 -11.20
CA ARG A 26 3.69 -21.40 -10.44
C ARG A 26 2.21 -21.69 -10.19
N ARG A 27 1.63 -22.75 -10.78
CA ARG A 27 0.20 -23.07 -10.54
C ARG A 27 0.03 -23.90 -9.26
N PRO A 28 -0.97 -23.59 -8.42
CA PRO A 28 -1.25 -24.40 -7.25
C PRO A 28 -1.69 -25.81 -7.65
N LEU A 29 -1.24 -26.81 -6.90
CA LEU A 29 -1.55 -28.23 -7.14
C LEU A 29 -3.05 -28.54 -6.99
N MET A 30 -3.78 -27.70 -6.24
CA MET A 30 -5.23 -27.74 -6.14
C MET A 30 -5.82 -26.50 -6.81
N PRO A 31 -6.87 -26.64 -7.65
CA PRO A 31 -7.57 -25.50 -8.19
C PRO A 31 -8.25 -24.74 -7.05
N VAL A 32 -7.73 -23.56 -6.74
CA VAL A 32 -8.45 -22.59 -5.92
C VAL A 32 -9.57 -22.05 -6.79
N GLN A 33 -10.81 -22.42 -6.53
CA GLN A 33 -11.94 -21.78 -7.21
C GLN A 33 -12.25 -20.47 -6.49
N LEU A 34 -11.95 -19.35 -7.15
CA LEU A 34 -12.37 -18.05 -6.69
C LEU A 34 -13.87 -17.87 -6.96
N SER A 35 -14.61 -17.34 -5.98
CA SER A 35 -15.96 -16.83 -6.23
C SER A 35 -15.92 -15.58 -7.11
N PRO A 36 -17.02 -15.19 -7.79
CA PRO A 36 -17.06 -13.95 -8.57
C PRO A 36 -16.64 -12.71 -7.76
N GLU A 37 -16.98 -12.68 -6.47
CA GLU A 37 -16.60 -11.61 -5.56
C GLU A 37 -15.10 -11.61 -5.29
N GLN A 38 -14.50 -12.78 -5.09
CA GLN A 38 -13.05 -12.93 -4.93
C GLN A 38 -12.30 -12.54 -6.22
N VAL A 39 -12.86 -12.83 -7.39
CA VAL A 39 -12.31 -12.36 -8.68
C VAL A 39 -12.36 -10.83 -8.75
N GLY A 40 -13.45 -10.20 -8.33
CA GLY A 40 -13.57 -8.74 -8.24
C GLY A 40 -12.50 -8.11 -7.34
N LEU A 41 -12.28 -8.68 -6.15
CA LEU A 41 -11.27 -8.20 -5.20
C LEU A 41 -9.84 -8.42 -5.72
N GLU A 42 -9.56 -9.57 -6.33
CA GLU A 42 -8.23 -9.82 -6.91
C GLU A 42 -7.97 -8.88 -8.09
N MET A 43 -8.98 -8.65 -8.95
CA MET A 43 -8.87 -7.71 -10.06
C MET A 43 -8.61 -6.27 -9.58
N LEU A 44 -9.28 -5.84 -8.49
CA LEU A 44 -9.01 -4.54 -7.86
C LEU A 44 -7.53 -4.42 -7.45
N CYS A 45 -6.98 -5.45 -6.81
CA CYS A 45 -5.57 -5.49 -6.40
C CYS A 45 -4.62 -5.46 -7.60
N LEU A 46 -4.91 -6.22 -8.66
CA LEU A 46 -4.08 -6.29 -9.87
C LEU A 46 -4.13 -4.97 -10.66
N CYS A 47 -5.30 -4.35 -10.80
CA CYS A 47 -5.44 -3.00 -11.36
C CYS A 47 -4.61 -1.98 -10.58
N GLY A 48 -4.65 -2.03 -9.25
CA GLY A 48 -3.84 -1.15 -8.40
C GLY A 48 -2.34 -1.33 -8.58
N GLN A 49 -1.87 -2.57 -8.71
CA GLN A 49 -0.46 -2.88 -8.98
C GLN A 49 -0.03 -2.38 -10.36
N LEU A 50 -0.83 -2.64 -11.39
CA LEU A 50 -0.55 -2.21 -12.76
C LEU A 50 -0.58 -0.68 -12.88
N ASP A 51 -1.54 -0.01 -12.22
CA ASP A 51 -1.61 1.45 -12.18
C ASP A 51 -0.33 2.07 -11.57
N LEU A 52 0.13 1.55 -10.44
CA LEU A 52 1.37 2.01 -9.80
C LEU A 52 2.59 1.78 -10.70
N LEU A 53 2.64 0.63 -11.38
CA LEU A 53 3.70 0.30 -12.31
C LEU A 53 3.71 1.24 -13.52
N ILE A 54 2.54 1.54 -14.10
CA ILE A 54 2.36 2.52 -15.19
C ILE A 54 2.82 3.92 -14.72
N ARG A 55 2.44 4.35 -13.52
CA ARG A 55 2.87 5.64 -12.97
C ARG A 55 4.38 5.75 -12.81
N ALA A 56 5.03 4.69 -12.32
CA ALA A 56 6.48 4.66 -12.19
C ALA A 56 7.16 4.76 -13.56
N GLN A 57 6.65 4.05 -14.57
CA GLN A 57 7.16 4.13 -15.94
C GLN A 57 6.95 5.52 -16.56
N MET A 58 5.82 6.17 -16.29
CA MET A 58 5.55 7.54 -16.73
C MET A 58 6.52 8.56 -16.10
N GLN A 59 6.86 8.40 -14.81
CA GLN A 59 7.86 9.24 -14.17
C GLN A 59 9.25 9.04 -14.81
N GLN A 60 9.62 7.79 -15.08
CA GLN A 60 10.87 7.48 -15.78
C GLN A 60 10.93 8.12 -17.18
N PHE A 61 9.84 8.10 -17.95
CA PHE A 61 9.76 8.79 -19.24
C PHE A 61 9.99 10.29 -19.10
N GLN A 62 9.36 10.94 -18.12
CA GLN A 62 9.56 12.37 -17.87
C GLN A 62 11.01 12.70 -17.50
N GLU A 63 11.66 11.84 -16.70
CA GLU A 63 13.08 11.97 -16.38
C GLU A 63 13.95 11.82 -17.63
N GLN A 64 13.75 10.78 -18.44
CA GLN A 64 14.49 10.56 -19.69
C GLN A 64 14.36 11.75 -20.66
N LEU A 65 13.14 12.27 -20.83
CA LEU A 65 12.88 13.45 -21.65
C LEU A 65 13.60 14.69 -21.11
N GLY A 66 13.63 14.87 -19.79
CA GLY A 66 14.38 15.93 -19.13
C GLY A 66 15.89 15.87 -19.39
N HIS A 67 16.43 14.69 -19.67
CA HIS A 67 17.83 14.46 -20.04
C HIS A 67 18.06 14.47 -21.57
N GLY A 68 17.02 14.70 -22.38
CA GLY A 68 17.10 14.71 -23.84
C GLY A 68 17.19 13.31 -24.46
N CYS A 69 16.88 12.26 -23.71
CA CYS A 69 16.80 10.89 -24.21
C CYS A 69 15.41 10.61 -24.81
N SER A 70 15.35 9.75 -25.81
CA SER A 70 14.08 9.19 -26.26
C SER A 70 13.48 8.31 -25.15
N PRO A 71 12.16 8.42 -24.88
CA PRO A 71 11.51 7.55 -23.91
C PRO A 71 11.59 6.09 -24.35
N GLU A 72 12.13 5.23 -23.50
CA GLU A 72 12.18 3.79 -23.72
C GLU A 72 11.60 3.07 -22.50
N GLU A 73 10.68 2.13 -22.77
CA GLU A 73 10.09 1.31 -21.72
C GLU A 73 11.17 0.47 -21.03
N SER A 74 11.10 0.37 -19.71
CA SER A 74 12.04 -0.48 -18.98
C SER A 74 11.72 -1.96 -19.21
N ASP A 75 12.75 -2.80 -19.37
CA ASP A 75 12.60 -4.26 -19.38
C ASP A 75 11.88 -4.77 -18.12
N THR A 76 12.11 -4.12 -16.97
CA THR A 76 11.44 -4.47 -15.71
C THR A 76 9.95 -4.16 -15.76
N PHE A 77 9.57 -3.04 -16.39
CA PHE A 77 8.17 -2.66 -16.57
C PHE A 77 7.46 -3.68 -17.47
N GLN A 78 8.06 -4.05 -18.60
CA GLN A 78 7.47 -5.03 -19.52
C GLN A 78 7.29 -6.40 -18.86
N ALA A 79 8.31 -6.88 -18.14
CA ALA A 79 8.24 -8.16 -17.45
C ALA A 79 7.15 -8.18 -16.36
N GLN A 80 7.12 -7.16 -15.50
CA GLN A 80 6.12 -7.07 -14.41
C GLN A 80 4.72 -6.81 -14.95
N GLY A 81 4.58 -5.96 -15.97
CA GLY A 81 3.31 -5.65 -16.62
C GLY A 81 2.71 -6.90 -17.28
N SER A 82 3.51 -7.66 -18.02
CA SER A 82 3.07 -8.94 -18.60
C SER A 82 2.65 -9.94 -17.53
N GLU A 83 3.39 -10.03 -16.42
CA GLU A 83 3.04 -10.94 -15.32
C GLU A 83 1.70 -10.56 -14.65
N ILE A 84 1.44 -9.26 -14.45
CA ILE A 84 0.17 -8.79 -13.89
C ILE A 84 -0.98 -9.06 -14.87
N LEU A 85 -0.79 -8.78 -16.17
CA LEU A 85 -1.80 -9.07 -17.19
C LEU A 85 -2.14 -10.56 -17.27
N ASP A 86 -1.13 -11.42 -17.22
CA ASP A 86 -1.32 -12.88 -17.18
C ASP A 86 -2.11 -13.30 -15.93
N GLN A 87 -1.86 -12.67 -14.78
CA GLN A 87 -2.62 -12.91 -13.56
C GLN A 87 -4.08 -12.43 -13.67
N MET A 88 -4.32 -11.27 -14.29
CA MET A 88 -5.68 -10.76 -14.55
C MET A 88 -6.47 -11.72 -15.44
N LEU A 89 -5.86 -12.21 -16.52
CA LEU A 89 -6.49 -13.20 -17.41
C LEU A 89 -6.76 -14.52 -16.68
N GLN A 90 -5.84 -14.98 -15.84
CA GLN A 90 -6.05 -16.16 -14.99
C GLN A 90 -7.20 -15.96 -14.00
N CYS A 91 -7.38 -14.75 -13.45
CA CYS A 91 -8.51 -14.45 -12.58
C CYS A 91 -9.85 -14.64 -13.29
N LEU A 92 -9.95 -14.23 -14.57
CA LEU A 92 -11.17 -14.40 -15.37
C LEU A 92 -11.50 -15.87 -15.68
N GLU A 93 -10.51 -16.77 -15.67
CA GLU A 93 -10.75 -18.21 -15.87
C GLU A 93 -11.65 -18.82 -14.77
N HIS A 94 -11.78 -18.16 -13.62
CA HIS A 94 -12.66 -18.57 -12.51
C HIS A 94 -14.12 -18.17 -12.71
N LEU A 95 -14.43 -17.30 -13.68
CA LEU A 95 -15.80 -16.85 -13.96
C LEU A 95 -16.58 -17.87 -14.81
N PRO A 96 -17.93 -17.88 -14.70
CA PRO A 96 -18.77 -18.75 -15.52
C PRO A 96 -18.62 -18.44 -17.01
N LYS A 97 -18.69 -19.48 -17.84
CA LYS A 97 -18.60 -19.34 -19.30
C LYS A 97 -19.89 -18.74 -19.89
N PRO A 98 -19.79 -17.87 -20.92
CA PRO A 98 -18.58 -17.45 -21.62
C PRO A 98 -17.73 -16.47 -20.80
N MET A 99 -16.41 -16.69 -20.81
CA MET A 99 -15.46 -15.82 -20.13
C MET A 99 -15.47 -14.44 -20.80
N PRO A 100 -15.65 -13.33 -20.06
CA PRO A 100 -15.61 -11.99 -20.62
C PRO A 100 -14.19 -11.64 -21.13
N GLN A 101 -14.10 -10.68 -22.05
CA GLN A 101 -12.81 -10.02 -22.33
C GLN A 101 -12.39 -9.22 -21.10
N LEU A 102 -11.09 -8.93 -20.97
CA LEU A 102 -10.58 -8.20 -19.81
C LEU A 102 -11.16 -6.78 -19.74
N GLU A 103 -11.11 -6.04 -20.85
CA GLU A 103 -11.68 -4.69 -20.99
C GLU A 103 -13.18 -4.68 -20.61
N ASP A 104 -13.97 -5.58 -21.23
CA ASP A 104 -15.41 -5.70 -20.94
C ASP A 104 -15.70 -5.98 -19.46
N TYR A 105 -14.87 -6.80 -18.80
CA TYR A 105 -15.02 -7.10 -17.39
C TYR A 105 -14.73 -5.88 -16.53
N LEU A 106 -13.61 -5.18 -16.77
CA LEU A 106 -13.23 -3.99 -16.02
C LEU A 106 -14.30 -2.88 -16.13
N ASP A 107 -14.88 -2.70 -17.31
CA ASP A 107 -16.02 -1.81 -17.53
C ASP A 107 -17.26 -2.24 -16.74
N MET A 108 -17.63 -3.52 -16.83
CA MET A 108 -18.82 -4.06 -16.16
C MET A 108 -18.78 -3.87 -14.64
N VAL A 109 -17.61 -4.07 -14.02
CA VAL A 109 -17.44 -3.93 -12.56
C VAL A 109 -17.05 -2.52 -12.13
N GLY A 110 -16.84 -1.59 -13.07
CA GLY A 110 -16.49 -0.19 -12.79
C GLY A 110 -15.02 0.05 -12.44
N LEU A 111 -14.14 -0.94 -12.63
CA LEU A 111 -12.70 -0.80 -12.39
C LEU A 111 -12.02 0.07 -13.45
N SER A 112 -12.54 0.14 -14.68
CA SER A 112 -12.02 1.04 -15.72
C SER A 112 -12.15 2.52 -15.33
N VAL A 113 -13.21 2.87 -14.60
CA VAL A 113 -13.44 4.22 -14.07
C VAL A 113 -12.50 4.53 -12.90
N MET A 114 -12.25 3.55 -12.02
CA MET A 114 -11.34 3.71 -10.89
C MET A 114 -9.86 3.76 -11.31
N PHE A 115 -9.48 2.97 -12.32
CA PHE A 115 -8.12 2.84 -12.84
C PHE A 115 -8.03 3.17 -14.33
N PRO A 116 -8.32 4.41 -14.75
CA PRO A 116 -8.37 4.78 -16.17
C PRO A 116 -7.02 4.66 -16.88
N ARG A 117 -5.89 4.70 -16.15
CA ARG A 117 -4.57 4.41 -16.72
C ARG A 117 -4.43 2.96 -17.16
N VAL A 118 -5.00 2.03 -16.41
CA VAL A 118 -4.98 0.60 -16.77
C VAL A 118 -5.80 0.40 -18.04
N GLU A 119 -6.99 0.99 -18.11
CA GLU A 119 -7.85 0.93 -19.30
C GLU A 119 -7.13 1.46 -20.55
N VAL A 120 -6.55 2.66 -20.47
CA VAL A 120 -5.80 3.25 -21.58
C VAL A 120 -4.59 2.39 -21.96
N PHE A 121 -3.88 1.82 -20.98
CA PHE A 121 -2.75 0.94 -21.22
C PHE A 121 -3.15 -0.34 -21.96
N LEU A 122 -4.29 -0.95 -21.61
CA LEU A 122 -4.82 -2.13 -22.30
C LEU A 122 -5.12 -1.82 -23.78
N ILE A 123 -5.71 -0.65 -24.07
CA ILE A 123 -6.09 -0.23 -25.42
C ILE A 123 -4.86 0.17 -26.26
N GLN A 124 -3.95 0.96 -25.70
CA GLN A 124 -2.81 1.55 -26.42
C GLN A 124 -1.57 0.65 -26.42
N GLY A 125 -1.48 -0.30 -25.50
CA GLY A 125 -0.32 -1.16 -25.29
C GLY A 125 0.92 -0.42 -24.75
N SER A 126 0.79 0.84 -24.32
CA SER A 126 1.89 1.62 -23.74
C SER A 126 1.39 2.64 -22.70
N PRO A 127 2.23 3.02 -21.72
CA PRO A 127 1.89 4.06 -20.75
C PRO A 127 1.67 5.42 -21.42
N VAL A 128 0.59 6.09 -21.06
CA VAL A 128 0.23 7.41 -21.59
C VAL A 128 -0.05 8.37 -20.43
N ASP A 129 0.28 9.65 -20.64
CA ASP A 129 -0.04 10.70 -19.69
C ASP A 129 -1.55 10.97 -19.66
N MET A 130 -2.10 11.14 -18.45
CA MET A 130 -3.54 11.33 -18.28
C MET A 130 -3.90 12.80 -18.34
N LEU A 131 -4.93 13.13 -19.12
CA LEU A 131 -5.44 14.51 -19.20
C LEU A 131 -6.12 14.95 -17.90
N GLU A 132 -6.84 14.04 -17.26
CA GLU A 132 -7.53 14.25 -16.00
C GLU A 132 -6.88 13.42 -14.90
N ARG A 133 -6.94 13.91 -13.66
CA ARG A 133 -6.38 13.23 -12.51
C ARG A 133 -7.19 11.96 -12.20
N PRO A 134 -6.58 10.77 -12.23
CA PRO A 134 -7.30 9.53 -11.93
C PRO A 134 -7.81 9.49 -10.49
N PRO A 135 -8.98 8.88 -10.23
CA PRO A 135 -9.60 8.92 -8.90
C PRO A 135 -8.77 8.26 -7.80
N MET A 136 -8.06 7.18 -8.12
CA MET A 136 -7.27 6.41 -7.16
C MET A 136 -5.89 7.04 -6.85
N ASP A 137 -5.56 8.22 -7.39
CA ASP A 137 -4.26 8.87 -7.19
C ASP A 137 -3.96 9.20 -5.72
N ASP A 138 -4.96 9.74 -5.01
CA ASP A 138 -4.82 10.15 -3.61
C ASP A 138 -5.09 9.00 -2.63
N TYR A 139 -5.79 7.95 -3.06
CA TYR A 139 -6.18 6.82 -2.22
C TYR A 139 -5.00 6.24 -1.43
N TYR A 140 -3.93 5.81 -2.12
CA TYR A 140 -2.78 5.20 -1.46
C TYR A 140 -2.02 6.18 -0.56
N SER A 141 -1.94 7.45 -0.96
CA SER A 141 -1.32 8.49 -0.13
C SER A 141 -2.11 8.71 1.16
N HIS A 142 -3.44 8.73 1.06
CA HIS A 142 -4.33 8.91 2.19
C HIS A 142 -4.32 7.73 3.15
N VAL A 143 -4.43 6.50 2.64
CA VAL A 143 -4.28 5.26 3.43
C VAL A 143 -2.93 5.23 4.14
N THR A 144 -1.86 5.62 3.46
CA THR A 144 -0.51 5.70 4.04
C THR A 144 -0.47 6.69 5.22
N LYS A 145 -1.06 7.88 5.08
CA LYS A 145 -1.12 8.88 6.16
C LYS A 145 -1.92 8.38 7.35
N LEU A 146 -3.08 7.74 7.12
CA LEU A 146 -3.90 7.14 8.18
C LEU A 146 -3.11 6.08 8.94
N ASN A 147 -2.49 5.15 8.22
CA ASN A 147 -1.68 4.10 8.81
C ASN A 147 -0.47 4.66 9.58
N GLN A 148 0.21 5.65 9.00
CA GLN A 148 1.33 6.32 9.66
C GLN A 148 0.89 6.98 10.97
N LEU A 149 -0.25 7.67 10.97
CA LEU A 149 -0.79 8.31 12.16
C LEU A 149 -1.14 7.28 13.24
N LEU A 150 -1.77 6.17 12.86
CA LEU A 150 -2.13 5.08 13.77
C LEU A 150 -0.88 4.47 14.42
N VAL A 151 0.10 4.05 13.60
CA VAL A 151 1.32 3.38 14.07
C VAL A 151 2.15 4.30 14.96
N LEU A 152 2.34 5.56 14.56
CA LEU A 152 3.10 6.52 15.37
C LEU A 152 2.42 6.82 16.70
N SER A 153 1.08 6.91 16.72
CA SER A 153 0.32 7.16 17.95
C SER A 153 0.45 5.98 18.92
N GLN A 154 0.29 4.75 18.43
CA GLN A 154 0.47 3.53 19.23
C GLN A 154 1.91 3.39 19.74
N GLN A 155 2.91 3.68 18.90
CA GLN A 155 4.31 3.62 19.30
C GLN A 155 4.61 4.64 20.40
N LEU A 156 4.14 5.89 20.25
CA LEU A 156 4.35 6.93 21.26
C LEU A 156 3.67 6.57 22.59
N GLU A 157 2.48 6.00 22.53
CA GLU A 157 1.73 5.52 23.69
C GLU A 157 2.51 4.44 24.46
N GLU A 158 3.04 3.45 23.73
CA GLU A 158 3.85 2.37 24.29
C GLU A 158 5.15 2.89 24.89
N ASP A 159 5.81 3.82 24.20
CA ASP A 159 7.06 4.42 24.63
C ASP A 159 6.90 5.21 25.93
N ILE A 160 5.80 5.93 26.11
CA ILE A 160 5.51 6.66 27.36
C ILE A 160 5.26 5.71 28.54
N ARG A 161 4.65 4.54 28.29
CA ARG A 161 4.35 3.60 29.38
C ARG A 161 5.56 2.79 29.82
N HIS A 162 6.45 2.48 28.88
CA HIS A 162 7.45 1.42 29.09
C HIS A 162 8.90 1.90 29.02
N LEU A 163 9.20 3.07 28.45
CA LEU A 163 10.57 3.56 28.43
C LEU A 163 10.98 4.17 29.77
N GLY A 164 12.19 3.82 30.20
CA GLY A 164 12.85 4.49 31.35
C GLY A 164 13.25 5.94 31.06
N SER A 165 13.36 6.32 29.78
CA SER A 165 13.81 7.63 29.30
C SER A 165 12.86 8.19 28.24
N HIS A 166 12.46 9.44 28.43
CA HIS A 166 11.53 10.16 27.57
C HIS A 166 12.22 11.19 26.65
N LYS A 167 13.54 11.05 26.43
CA LYS A 167 14.35 12.00 25.63
C LYS A 167 13.80 12.27 24.23
N TYR A 168 13.18 11.27 23.60
CA TYR A 168 12.72 11.34 22.21
C TYR A 168 11.22 11.64 22.06
N ILE A 169 10.47 11.76 23.16
CA ILE A 169 9.01 11.98 23.10
C ILE A 169 8.67 13.28 22.36
N ALA A 170 9.40 14.37 22.62
CA ALA A 170 9.18 15.62 21.89
C ALA A 170 9.42 15.49 20.38
N HIS A 171 10.35 14.63 19.96
CA HIS A 171 10.59 14.38 18.55
C HIS A 171 9.45 13.54 17.94
N GLN A 172 9.09 12.42 18.58
CA GLN A 172 7.99 11.57 18.12
C GLN A 172 6.67 12.33 18.00
N LEU A 173 6.34 13.15 19.00
CA LEU A 173 5.17 14.02 18.98
C LEU A 173 5.22 15.03 17.81
N SER A 174 6.40 15.56 17.48
CA SER A 174 6.55 16.45 16.32
C SER A 174 6.30 15.75 14.99
N VAL A 175 6.67 14.46 14.87
CA VAL A 175 6.40 13.65 13.68
C VAL A 175 4.89 13.40 13.56
N ILE A 176 4.22 13.03 14.66
CA ILE A 176 2.74 12.90 14.68
C ILE A 176 2.07 14.20 14.25
N TYR A 177 2.48 15.34 14.83
CA TYR A 177 1.95 16.65 14.46
C TYR A 177 2.11 16.94 12.97
N GLN A 178 3.26 16.60 12.37
CA GLN A 178 3.49 16.77 10.93
C GLN A 178 2.50 15.93 10.09
N VAL A 179 2.25 14.68 10.49
CA VAL A 179 1.27 13.81 9.83
C VAL A 179 -0.13 14.39 9.96
N VAL A 180 -0.54 14.81 11.16
CA VAL A 180 -1.83 15.47 11.40
C VAL A 180 -1.97 16.74 10.54
N CYS A 181 -0.89 17.52 10.37
CA CYS A 181 -0.84 18.70 9.52
C CYS A 181 -0.96 18.39 8.02
N SER A 182 -0.60 17.19 7.58
CA SER A 182 -0.74 16.76 6.18
C SER A 182 -2.20 16.53 5.74
N PHE A 183 -3.11 16.32 6.70
CA PHE A 183 -4.55 16.23 6.43
C PHE A 183 -5.18 17.63 6.28
N ARG A 184 -6.01 17.78 5.24
CA ARG A 184 -6.74 19.01 4.90
C ARG A 184 -8.22 18.84 5.23
N GLY A 185 -8.89 19.90 5.68
CA GLY A 185 -10.34 19.91 5.87
C GLY A 185 -10.89 19.23 7.13
N ILE A 186 -10.08 18.46 7.86
CA ILE A 186 -10.57 17.62 8.98
C ILE A 186 -10.62 18.41 10.29
N GLN A 187 -11.82 18.73 10.76
CA GLN A 187 -12.06 19.54 11.96
C GLN A 187 -11.52 18.89 13.24
N ALA A 188 -11.69 17.58 13.40
CA ALA A 188 -11.20 16.84 14.57
C ALA A 188 -9.69 17.00 14.76
N PHE A 189 -8.92 16.96 13.66
CA PHE A 189 -7.48 17.22 13.67
C PHE A 189 -7.13 18.68 13.98
N SER A 190 -7.98 19.65 13.63
CA SER A 190 -7.74 21.06 13.99
C SER A 190 -7.65 21.27 15.50
N LYS A 191 -8.54 20.61 16.26
CA LYS A 191 -8.52 20.66 17.73
C LYS A 191 -7.22 20.09 18.29
N MET A 192 -6.80 18.93 17.78
CA MET A 192 -5.58 18.25 18.20
C MET A 192 -4.31 19.04 17.85
N LYS A 193 -4.26 19.69 16.66
CA LYS A 193 -3.14 20.56 16.26
C LYS A 193 -2.92 21.69 17.26
N LYS A 194 -4.00 22.41 17.61
CA LYS A 194 -3.94 23.53 18.57
C LYS A 194 -3.50 23.07 19.95
N ASP A 195 -3.98 21.91 20.38
CA ASP A 195 -3.62 21.33 21.67
C ASP A 195 -2.13 20.96 21.74
N ILE A 196 -1.59 20.34 20.68
CA ILE A 196 -0.15 20.08 20.55
C ILE A 196 0.63 21.39 20.59
N GLU A 197 0.26 22.38 19.76
CA GLU A 197 0.95 23.67 19.68
C GLU A 197 1.03 24.40 21.03
N ALA A 198 -0.05 24.34 21.82
CA ALA A 198 -0.13 25.00 23.13
C ALA A 198 0.83 24.37 24.17
N ASN A 199 0.97 23.05 24.16
CA ASN A 199 1.70 22.30 25.18
C ASN A 199 3.14 21.96 24.77
N PHE A 200 3.44 21.90 23.48
CA PHE A 200 4.70 21.36 22.94
C PHE A 200 5.95 22.04 23.51
N LYS A 201 5.94 23.38 23.59
CA LYS A 201 7.10 24.14 24.09
C LYS A 201 7.44 23.79 25.52
N GLN A 202 6.42 23.67 26.37
CA GLN A 202 6.59 23.39 27.80
C GLN A 202 6.97 21.92 28.02
N LEU A 203 6.35 20.99 27.28
CA LEU A 203 6.75 19.59 27.28
C LEU A 203 8.23 19.45 26.92
N LYS A 204 8.66 20.08 25.82
CA LYS A 204 10.06 20.02 25.37
C LYS A 204 11.02 20.58 26.42
N GLN A 205 10.64 21.65 27.11
CA GLN A 205 11.44 22.24 28.19
C GLN A 205 11.56 21.31 29.40
N SER A 206 10.51 20.56 29.74
CA SER A 206 10.55 19.58 30.85
C SER A 206 11.52 18.42 30.62
N LEU A 207 11.89 18.17 29.35
CA LEU A 207 12.82 17.10 28.95
C LEU A 207 14.28 17.55 28.85
N VAL A 208 14.57 18.83 29.08
CA VAL A 208 15.94 19.33 29.10
C VAL A 208 16.59 18.89 30.42
N ALA A 209 17.58 18.01 30.35
CA ALA A 209 18.33 17.59 31.53
C ALA A 209 19.13 18.76 32.12
N GLU A 210 19.10 18.91 33.44
CA GLU A 210 20.02 19.84 34.14
C GLU A 210 21.46 19.36 33.97
N GLU A 211 22.37 20.28 33.64
CA GLU A 211 23.80 19.99 33.48
C GLU A 211 24.36 19.33 34.75
N GLY A 212 24.79 18.08 34.64
CA GLY A 212 25.37 17.29 35.74
C GLY A 212 24.43 16.29 36.42
N SER A 213 23.15 16.22 36.03
CA SER A 213 22.23 15.20 36.52
C SER A 213 22.56 13.80 35.95
N ARG A 214 22.52 12.77 36.81
CA ARG A 214 22.69 11.35 36.41
C ARG A 214 21.35 10.68 36.01
N HIS A 215 20.25 11.40 36.12
CA HIS A 215 18.91 10.87 35.87
C HIS A 215 18.56 11.04 34.39
N GLU A 216 18.01 9.99 33.79
CA GLU A 216 17.47 10.06 32.43
C GLU A 216 16.26 11.01 32.40
N PRO A 217 16.08 11.80 31.32
CA PRO A 217 14.99 12.76 31.24
C PRO A 217 13.65 12.03 31.24
N GLN A 218 12.77 12.36 32.19
CA GLN A 218 11.42 11.82 32.28
C GLN A 218 10.40 12.95 32.20
N LEU A 219 9.28 12.70 31.51
CA LEU A 219 8.13 13.59 31.52
C LEU A 219 7.52 13.67 32.92
N ALA A 220 7.02 14.86 33.26
CA ALA A 220 6.14 15.03 34.40
C ALA A 220 4.80 14.31 34.16
N ALA A 221 4.16 13.84 35.25
CA ALA A 221 2.94 13.04 35.18
C ALA A 221 1.82 13.69 34.35
N ASN A 222 1.64 15.02 34.46
CA ASN A 222 0.64 15.75 33.69
C ASN A 222 0.89 15.67 32.16
N TYR A 223 2.14 15.62 31.71
CA TYR A 223 2.46 15.46 30.28
C TYR A 223 2.37 13.99 29.84
N ILE A 224 2.61 13.04 30.74
CA ILE A 224 2.37 11.63 30.47
C ILE A 224 0.87 11.42 30.19
N ASP A 225 0.02 11.85 31.11
CA ASP A 225 -1.44 11.72 30.99
C ASP A 225 -1.94 12.42 29.72
N TRP A 226 -1.48 13.65 29.47
CA TRP A 226 -1.85 14.41 28.28
C TRP A 226 -1.47 13.70 26.97
N VAL A 227 -0.23 13.21 26.84
CA VAL A 227 0.18 12.55 25.60
C VAL A 227 -0.57 11.22 25.42
N LEU A 228 -0.82 10.47 26.50
CA LEU A 228 -1.62 9.23 26.42
C LEU A 228 -3.06 9.51 25.98
N GLU A 229 -3.70 10.56 26.51
CA GLU A 229 -5.03 10.99 26.06
C GLU A 229 -5.04 11.40 24.58
N LEU A 230 -3.99 12.12 24.15
CA LEU A 230 -3.82 12.54 22.75
C LEU A 230 -3.65 11.34 21.82
N THR A 231 -2.76 10.40 22.12
CA THR A 231 -2.52 9.22 21.28
C THR A 231 -3.75 8.32 21.20
N GLN A 232 -4.45 8.11 22.32
CA GLN A 232 -5.71 7.36 22.35
C GLN A 232 -6.79 8.04 21.51
N SER A 233 -6.91 9.37 21.59
CA SER A 233 -7.88 10.12 20.80
C SER A 233 -7.57 10.03 19.30
N LEU A 234 -6.29 10.11 18.91
CA LEU A 234 -5.85 9.95 17.52
C LEU A 234 -6.13 8.54 17.00
N THR A 235 -5.74 7.52 17.76
CA THR A 235 -5.99 6.12 17.43
C THR A 235 -7.48 5.84 17.30
N SER A 236 -8.29 6.30 18.25
CA SER A 236 -9.75 6.14 18.18
C SER A 236 -10.32 6.80 16.94
N LEU A 237 -9.93 8.04 16.63
CA LEU A 237 -10.43 8.78 15.47
C LEU A 237 -10.12 8.05 14.16
N VAL A 238 -8.87 7.59 14.00
CA VAL A 238 -8.43 6.83 12.81
C VAL A 238 -9.16 5.50 12.70
N LEU A 239 -9.38 4.78 13.80
CA LEU A 239 -10.09 3.49 13.78
C LEU A 239 -11.59 3.63 13.54
N THR A 240 -12.21 4.73 14.00
CA THR A 240 -13.64 4.98 13.77
C THR A 240 -13.96 5.45 12.36
N LEU A 241 -12.96 5.93 11.60
CA LEU A 241 -13.09 6.39 10.21
C LEU A 241 -14.36 7.23 9.96
N PRO A 242 -14.53 8.39 10.61
CA PRO A 242 -15.65 9.28 10.35
C PRO A 242 -15.64 9.76 8.89
N GLU A 243 -16.78 10.28 8.42
CA GLU A 243 -17.01 10.66 7.01
C GLU A 243 -15.90 11.57 6.46
N GLU A 244 -15.42 12.54 7.24
CA GLU A 244 -14.37 13.47 6.81
C GLU A 244 -13.00 12.80 6.58
N LEU A 245 -12.79 11.59 7.10
CA LEU A 245 -11.60 10.77 6.88
C LEU A 245 -11.80 9.74 5.77
N THR A 246 -13.04 9.49 5.32
CA THR A 246 -13.36 8.49 4.30
C THR A 246 -13.63 9.08 2.92
N GLU A 247 -13.74 10.41 2.77
CA GLU A 247 -13.99 11.06 1.47
C GLU A 247 -13.03 10.57 0.37
N GLU A 248 -11.72 10.53 0.66
CA GLU A 248 -10.68 10.06 -0.28
C GLU A 248 -10.65 8.53 -0.46
N LEU A 249 -11.42 7.79 0.35
CA LEU A 249 -11.56 6.34 0.30
C LEU A 249 -12.87 5.89 -0.36
N ASP A 250 -13.80 6.82 -0.60
CA ASP A 250 -15.21 6.54 -0.90
C ASP A 250 -15.39 5.61 -2.10
N GLN A 251 -14.63 5.82 -3.18
CA GLN A 251 -14.73 4.96 -4.36
C GLN A 251 -14.32 3.51 -4.09
N ALA A 252 -13.21 3.32 -3.38
CA ALA A 252 -12.73 1.99 -3.03
C ALA A 252 -13.66 1.31 -2.01
N VAL A 253 -14.15 2.06 -1.02
CA VAL A 253 -15.10 1.56 -0.02
C VAL A 253 -16.42 1.17 -0.69
N THR A 254 -16.94 2.01 -1.59
CA THR A 254 -18.15 1.74 -2.36
C THR A 254 -17.98 0.48 -3.19
N PHE A 255 -16.87 0.34 -3.92
CA PHE A 255 -16.57 -0.87 -4.69
C PHE A 255 -16.53 -2.11 -3.80
N VAL A 256 -15.74 -2.11 -2.73
CA VAL A 256 -15.60 -3.26 -1.82
C VAL A 256 -16.93 -3.60 -1.13
N SER A 257 -17.74 -2.61 -0.79
CA SER A 257 -19.05 -2.83 -0.15
C SER A 257 -20.03 -3.62 -1.00
N GLN A 258 -19.91 -3.55 -2.34
CA GLN A 258 -20.73 -4.34 -3.27
C GLN A 258 -20.41 -5.84 -3.22
N PHE A 259 -19.25 -6.22 -2.68
CA PHE A 259 -18.80 -7.61 -2.56
C PHE A 259 -18.93 -8.17 -1.13
N LEU A 260 -19.24 -7.32 -0.15
CA LEU A 260 -19.40 -7.71 1.26
C LEU A 260 -20.87 -7.82 1.70
N SER A 261 -21.81 -7.50 0.82
CA SER A 261 -23.27 -7.64 1.02
C SER A 261 -23.78 -9.02 0.68
#